data_AF-C3ZNX6-F1
#
_entry.id   AF-C3ZNX6-F1
#
_cell.length_a   1.000
_cell.length_b   1.000
_cell.length_c   1.000
_cell.angle_alpha   90.00
_cell.angle_beta   90.00
_cell.angle_gamma   90.00
#
_symmetry.space_group_name_H-M   'P 1'
#
loop_
_entity.id
_entity.type
_entity.pdbx_description
1 polymer ?
#
loop_
_entity_poly.entity_id
_entity_poly.type
_entity_poly.pdbx_seq_one_letter_code
_entity_poly.pdbx_strand_id
1 'polypeptide(L)'
;MAEQAGQAGQAAAQPAVELLSEWGKEAAKEGAKEWGRVCLRINNPWVATAIGIGGIVISGIGAFYLANKALTMLAVRRAVERRDPDNPDQPADPQVGEGVREGSLLVPVIFYSQLGYQYFTSILNGPFLKACLQGELERVGYKESIDISVEKWELPNLPEGGPGLMGMMGEERVLGWLAELPEKVSLLSTTAGDSGIPEDVSSVAGVSTVASWEDVEEEEEAGPSQARLPQQPPAQVTPAAQQAELQEGPLKGLRAKLLQHKDSPTAQTELKAYSCLEKGAAMVTTGGYQEGVEHLLEGIMLAEYVSPDGVDTILYDQSWLHLDRAKFNQLTSTQLQADPDSTPCLLIQALQLPNGHSRQQAIDHVIDIVLQHGETDPMYKLLAYMYCALGYTIQVTTRQPAPALSAFASALMHKSGHLHALFLTAECSMDVSVPQAIRQFHHYIHTAPTDHDGVPRAHYFLVTLYGQQDLSVHRDRILHHYNMAQQTDRNRLPVFPPVSSWLTERARRV
;
A
#
# COMPACT_ATOMS: atom_id res chain seq x y z
N MET A 1 -26.13 54.77 -34.33
CA MET A 1 -25.57 53.66 -35.11
C MET A 1 -24.57 52.77 -34.35
N ALA A 2 -24.07 53.16 -33.16
CA ALA A 2 -23.17 52.29 -32.36
C ALA A 2 -23.92 51.26 -31.48
N GLU A 3 -25.19 51.47 -31.16
CA GLU A 3 -25.94 50.62 -30.23
C GLU A 3 -26.58 49.38 -30.90
N GLN A 4 -26.87 49.45 -32.20
CA GLN A 4 -27.37 48.30 -32.98
C GLN A 4 -26.27 47.31 -33.37
N ALA A 5 -25.00 47.71 -33.36
CA ALA A 5 -23.87 46.83 -33.66
C ALA A 5 -23.48 45.93 -32.48
N GLY A 6 -23.71 46.36 -31.23
CA GLY A 6 -23.44 45.57 -30.03
C GLY A 6 -24.45 44.43 -29.80
N GLN A 7 -25.73 44.67 -30.10
CA GLN A 7 -26.78 43.66 -29.95
C GLN A 7 -26.72 42.56 -31.02
N ALA A 8 -26.28 42.88 -32.24
CA ALA A 8 -26.09 41.88 -33.30
C ALA A 8 -24.88 40.95 -33.02
N GLY A 9 -23.83 41.44 -32.36
CA GLY A 9 -22.66 40.65 -31.97
C GLY A 9 -22.93 39.68 -30.81
N GLN A 10 -23.78 40.07 -29.85
CA GLN A 10 -24.16 39.21 -28.72
C GLN A 10 -25.18 38.12 -29.10
N ALA A 11 -26.11 38.42 -30.01
CA ALA A 11 -27.11 37.45 -30.48
C ALA A 11 -26.51 36.34 -31.37
N ALA A 12 -25.39 36.61 -32.07
CA ALA A 12 -24.68 35.61 -32.87
C ALA A 12 -23.68 34.75 -32.06
N ALA A 13 -23.23 35.22 -30.90
CA ALA A 13 -22.27 34.52 -30.05
C ALA A 13 -22.91 33.47 -29.13
N GLN A 14 -24.16 33.68 -28.70
CA GLN A 14 -24.89 32.74 -27.85
C GLN A 14 -25.12 31.35 -28.48
N PRO A 15 -25.62 31.21 -29.72
CA PRO A 15 -25.80 29.90 -30.34
C PRO A 15 -24.47 29.20 -30.63
N ALA A 16 -23.38 29.94 -30.88
CA ALA A 16 -22.05 29.35 -31.09
C ALA A 16 -21.44 28.81 -29.77
N VAL A 17 -21.67 29.49 -28.65
CA VAL A 17 -21.23 29.04 -27.32
C VAL A 17 -22.07 27.86 -26.82
N GLU A 18 -23.38 27.85 -27.08
CA GLU A 18 -24.23 26.68 -26.77
C GLU A 18 -23.84 25.46 -27.61
N LEU A 19 -23.58 25.64 -28.90
CA LEU A 19 -23.19 24.55 -29.82
C LEU A 19 -21.78 24.02 -29.52
N LEU A 20 -20.84 24.86 -29.08
CA LEU A 20 -19.54 24.44 -28.56
C LEU A 20 -19.65 23.75 -27.18
N SER A 21 -20.62 24.14 -26.35
CA SER A 21 -20.88 23.47 -25.07
C SER A 21 -21.56 22.10 -25.24
N GLU A 22 -22.42 21.95 -26.25
CA GLU A 22 -23.03 20.68 -26.61
C GLU A 22 -22.00 19.76 -27.28
N TRP A 23 -21.15 20.27 -28.18
CA TRP A 23 -20.02 19.51 -28.72
C TRP A 23 -18.99 19.13 -27.65
N GLY A 24 -18.72 19.98 -26.67
CA GLY A 24 -17.87 19.63 -25.53
C GLY A 24 -18.46 18.53 -24.64
N LYS A 25 -19.79 18.49 -24.49
CA LYS A 25 -20.52 17.44 -23.74
C LYS A 25 -20.64 16.13 -24.53
N GLU A 26 -20.84 16.19 -25.84
CA GLU A 26 -20.80 15.04 -26.75
C GLU A 26 -19.38 14.46 -26.87
N ALA A 27 -18.35 15.30 -27.00
CA ALA A 27 -16.95 14.85 -27.04
C ALA A 27 -16.46 14.30 -25.69
N ALA A 28 -16.95 14.81 -24.55
CA ALA A 28 -16.70 14.23 -23.23
C ALA A 28 -17.43 12.88 -23.02
N LYS A 29 -18.58 12.68 -23.68
CA LYS A 29 -19.27 11.37 -23.76
C LYS A 29 -18.58 10.39 -24.71
N GLU A 30 -18.03 10.87 -25.83
CA GLU A 30 -17.30 10.05 -26.81
C GLU A 30 -15.84 9.75 -26.38
N GLY A 31 -15.27 10.52 -25.45
CA GLY A 31 -13.87 10.37 -25.00
C GLY A 31 -13.64 9.44 -23.80
N ALA A 32 -14.66 9.17 -22.98
CA ALA A 32 -14.53 8.28 -21.82
C ALA A 32 -14.87 6.84 -22.24
N LYS A 33 -13.88 6.14 -22.82
CA LYS A 33 -14.03 4.71 -23.14
C LYS A 33 -14.40 3.94 -21.87
N GLU A 34 -15.57 3.32 -21.85
CA GLU A 34 -16.03 2.48 -20.73
C GLU A 34 -14.94 1.46 -20.39
N TRP A 35 -14.45 1.50 -19.16
CA TRP A 35 -13.47 0.55 -18.65
C TRP A 35 -14.18 -0.76 -18.34
N GLY A 36 -15.27 -0.72 -17.59
CA GLY A 36 -16.11 -1.89 -17.31
C GLY A 36 -17.47 -1.50 -16.75
N ARG A 37 -18.32 -2.48 -16.45
CA ARG A 37 -19.62 -2.25 -15.82
C ARG A 37 -20.09 -3.42 -14.98
N VAL A 38 -21.04 -3.15 -14.09
CA VAL A 38 -21.68 -4.14 -13.22
C VAL A 38 -23.16 -3.84 -13.03
N CYS A 39 -23.99 -4.88 -12.94
CA CYS A 39 -25.41 -4.74 -12.63
C CYS A 39 -25.66 -4.92 -11.13
N LEU A 40 -26.00 -3.83 -10.44
CA LEU A 40 -26.39 -3.80 -9.03
C LEU A 40 -27.87 -4.13 -8.90
N ARG A 41 -28.21 -5.19 -8.16
CA ARG A 41 -29.59 -5.56 -7.84
C ARG A 41 -29.95 -5.09 -6.43
N ILE A 42 -30.93 -4.19 -6.35
CA ILE A 42 -31.50 -3.71 -5.09
C ILE A 42 -32.88 -4.34 -4.92
N ASN A 43 -33.01 -5.16 -3.87
CA ASN A 43 -34.19 -5.96 -3.57
C ASN A 43 -34.79 -5.59 -2.21
N ASN A 44 -36.02 -6.04 -1.98
CA ASN A 44 -36.62 -6.09 -0.66
C ASN A 44 -36.65 -7.56 -0.17
N PRO A 45 -36.11 -7.87 1.02
CA PRO A 45 -36.02 -9.24 1.52
C PRO A 45 -37.40 -9.91 1.76
N TRP A 46 -38.47 -9.13 1.93
CA TRP A 46 -39.81 -9.64 2.24
C TRP A 46 -40.67 -9.98 1.01
N VAL A 47 -40.21 -9.65 -0.20
CA VAL A 47 -40.94 -9.95 -1.46
C VAL A 47 -40.75 -11.40 -1.91
N ALA A 48 -39.66 -12.06 -1.50
CA ALA A 48 -39.38 -13.45 -1.89
C ALA A 48 -40.30 -14.48 -1.19
N THR A 49 -41.04 -14.10 -0.14
CA THR A 49 -41.89 -15.02 0.65
C THR A 49 -43.39 -14.91 0.34
N ALA A 50 -43.79 -13.98 -0.55
CA ALA A 50 -45.20 -13.64 -0.78
C ALA A 50 -45.80 -14.24 -2.07
N ILE A 51 -45.25 -15.33 -2.61
CA ILE A 51 -45.91 -16.09 -3.71
C ILE A 51 -46.95 -17.09 -3.16
N GLY A 52 -47.09 -17.22 -1.83
CA GLY A 52 -47.86 -18.30 -1.20
C GLY A 52 -49.30 -18.03 -0.76
N ILE A 53 -49.75 -16.78 -0.54
CA ILE A 53 -51.08 -16.54 0.07
C ILE A 53 -51.74 -15.31 -0.56
N GLY A 54 -52.89 -15.53 -1.19
CA GLY A 54 -53.63 -14.56 -2.00
C GLY A 54 -54.00 -13.25 -1.30
N GLY A 55 -53.17 -12.23 -1.49
CA GLY A 55 -53.46 -10.84 -1.18
C GLY A 55 -52.40 -9.94 -1.80
N ILE A 56 -52.76 -9.17 -2.83
CA ILE A 56 -51.84 -8.27 -3.54
C ILE A 56 -51.52 -7.08 -2.61
N VAL A 57 -50.38 -7.15 -1.92
CA VAL A 57 -49.68 -5.97 -1.37
C VAL A 57 -48.46 -5.74 -2.26
N ILE A 58 -48.59 -4.82 -3.21
CA ILE A 58 -47.48 -4.39 -4.07
C ILE A 58 -46.63 -3.36 -3.30
N SER A 59 -46.08 -3.74 -2.15
CA SER A 59 -45.12 -2.93 -1.38
C SER A 59 -43.71 -3.47 -1.62
N GLY A 60 -43.24 -3.39 -2.86
CA GLY A 60 -41.88 -3.76 -3.23
C GLY A 60 -41.10 -2.56 -3.76
N ILE A 61 -39.78 -2.57 -3.62
CA ILE A 61 -38.91 -1.52 -4.17
C ILE A 61 -39.14 -1.27 -5.66
N GLY A 62 -39.53 -2.30 -6.43
CA GLY A 62 -39.92 -2.16 -7.83
C GLY A 62 -41.17 -1.27 -8.04
N ALA A 63 -42.19 -1.39 -7.19
CA ALA A 63 -43.39 -0.55 -7.26
C ALA A 63 -43.11 0.88 -6.80
N PHE A 64 -42.28 1.03 -5.76
CA PHE A 64 -41.82 2.34 -5.32
C PHE A 64 -41.02 3.05 -6.43
N TYR A 65 -40.14 2.33 -7.12
CA TYR A 65 -39.39 2.85 -8.26
C TYR A 65 -40.32 3.28 -9.41
N LEU A 66 -41.34 2.49 -9.76
CA LEU A 66 -42.29 2.87 -10.81
C LEU A 66 -43.05 4.16 -10.47
N ALA A 67 -43.42 4.35 -9.20
CA ALA A 67 -44.08 5.56 -8.72
C ALA A 67 -43.13 6.76 -8.56
N ASN A 68 -41.84 6.53 -8.28
CA ASN A 68 -40.86 7.56 -7.90
C ASN A 68 -39.57 7.46 -8.72
N LYS A 69 -39.67 7.17 -10.02
CA LYS A 69 -38.52 6.84 -10.88
C LYS A 69 -37.38 7.84 -10.79
N ALA A 70 -37.67 9.13 -10.96
CA ALA A 70 -36.67 10.19 -10.95
C ALA A 70 -36.00 10.34 -9.57
N LEU A 71 -36.78 10.32 -8.50
CA LEU A 71 -36.28 10.46 -7.12
C LEU A 71 -35.47 9.23 -6.69
N THR A 72 -35.92 8.04 -7.09
CA THR A 72 -35.24 6.77 -6.79
C THR A 72 -33.91 6.69 -7.53
N MET A 73 -33.86 7.04 -8.82
CA MET A 73 -32.59 7.09 -9.55
C MET A 73 -31.65 8.17 -9.00
N LEU A 74 -32.18 9.32 -8.55
CA LEU A 74 -31.37 10.34 -7.90
C LEU A 74 -30.78 9.84 -6.57
N ALA A 75 -31.55 9.13 -5.77
CA ALA A 75 -31.09 8.51 -4.53
C ALA A 75 -29.99 7.46 -4.80
N VAL A 76 -30.18 6.61 -5.82
CA VAL A 76 -29.16 5.64 -6.22
C VAL A 76 -27.92 6.33 -6.75
N ARG A 77 -28.06 7.38 -7.57
CA ARG A 77 -26.93 8.18 -8.06
C ARG A 77 -26.15 8.80 -6.92
N ARG A 78 -26.81 9.37 -5.91
CA ARG A 78 -26.12 9.93 -4.72
C ARG A 78 -25.38 8.88 -3.90
N ALA A 79 -25.87 7.64 -3.88
CA ALA A 79 -25.25 6.57 -3.12
C ALA A 79 -24.12 5.85 -3.89
N VAL A 80 -24.14 5.89 -5.22
CA VAL A 80 -23.24 5.11 -6.09
C VAL A 80 -22.29 6.01 -6.88
N GLU A 81 -22.79 7.08 -7.51
CA GLU A 81 -21.97 7.95 -8.36
C GLU A 81 -20.95 8.73 -7.54
N ARG A 82 -19.75 8.87 -8.10
CA ARG A 82 -18.70 9.68 -7.49
C ARG A 82 -18.11 10.66 -8.50
N ARG A 83 -18.15 11.94 -8.18
CA ARG A 83 -17.50 12.99 -8.99
C ARG A 83 -16.23 13.43 -8.30
N ASP A 84 -15.22 13.76 -9.10
CA ASP A 84 -14.03 14.42 -8.59
C ASP A 84 -14.42 15.85 -8.15
N PRO A 85 -14.30 16.22 -6.86
CA PRO A 85 -14.60 17.57 -6.40
C PRO A 85 -13.63 18.60 -6.96
N ASP A 86 -12.41 18.19 -7.33
CA ASP A 86 -11.39 19.06 -7.91
C ASP A 86 -11.53 19.16 -9.44
N ASN A 87 -12.35 18.30 -10.05
CA ASN A 87 -12.64 18.29 -11.49
C ASN A 87 -14.14 17.96 -11.77
N PRO A 88 -15.06 18.91 -11.55
CA PRO A 88 -16.51 18.69 -11.62
C PRO A 88 -17.04 18.41 -13.03
N ASP A 89 -16.25 18.72 -14.06
CA ASP A 89 -16.57 18.50 -15.47
C ASP A 89 -16.30 17.05 -15.92
N GLN A 90 -15.56 16.27 -15.12
CA GLN A 90 -15.35 14.85 -15.39
C GLN A 90 -16.63 14.05 -15.09
N PRO A 91 -17.01 13.08 -15.95
CA PRO A 91 -18.09 12.15 -15.64
C PRO A 91 -17.82 11.41 -14.33
N ALA A 92 -18.89 11.10 -13.61
CA ALA A 92 -18.77 10.34 -12.38
C ALA A 92 -18.10 8.98 -12.63
N ASP A 93 -17.25 8.52 -11.72
CA ASP A 93 -16.61 7.22 -11.80
C ASP A 93 -16.52 6.57 -10.41
N PRO A 94 -17.36 5.57 -10.10
CA PRO A 94 -18.37 4.95 -10.95
C PRO A 94 -19.55 5.88 -11.33
N GLN A 95 -20.19 5.62 -12.47
CA GLN A 95 -21.42 6.26 -12.91
C GLN A 95 -22.62 5.30 -12.87
N VAL A 96 -23.82 5.80 -12.57
CA VAL A 96 -25.05 5.02 -12.68
C VAL A 96 -25.66 5.22 -14.08
N GLY A 97 -25.68 4.14 -14.86
CA GLY A 97 -26.25 4.12 -16.21
C GLY A 97 -27.78 4.12 -16.22
N GLU A 98 -28.35 4.24 -17.43
CA GLU A 98 -29.80 4.19 -17.64
C GLU A 98 -30.31 2.76 -17.87
N GLY A 99 -31.34 2.34 -17.14
CA GLY A 99 -32.08 1.10 -17.40
C GLY A 99 -32.43 0.33 -16.13
N VAL A 100 -33.67 -0.15 -16.04
CA VAL A 100 -34.17 -1.06 -14.99
C VAL A 100 -35.20 -2.00 -15.63
N ARG A 101 -35.16 -3.32 -15.35
CA ARG A 101 -36.23 -4.29 -15.70
C ARG A 101 -37.14 -4.55 -14.49
N GLU A 102 -38.42 -4.87 -14.74
CA GLU A 102 -39.50 -4.95 -13.75
C GLU A 102 -39.30 -6.01 -12.65
N GLY A 103 -39.69 -5.67 -11.41
CA GLY A 103 -39.74 -6.55 -10.23
C GLY A 103 -38.63 -6.33 -9.19
N SER A 104 -37.41 -6.04 -9.65
CA SER A 104 -36.23 -5.72 -8.84
C SER A 104 -35.48 -4.53 -9.44
N LEU A 105 -34.97 -3.61 -8.62
CA LEU A 105 -34.26 -2.44 -9.12
C LEU A 105 -32.85 -2.86 -9.56
N LEU A 106 -32.71 -3.21 -10.84
CA LEU A 106 -31.43 -3.49 -11.49
C LEU A 106 -30.81 -2.21 -12.04
N VAL A 107 -29.66 -1.83 -11.51
CA VAL A 107 -28.99 -0.58 -11.83
C VAL A 107 -27.63 -0.87 -12.43
N PRO A 108 -27.38 -0.47 -13.70
CA PRO A 108 -26.04 -0.56 -14.26
C PRO A 108 -25.13 0.48 -13.61
N VAL A 109 -23.95 0.05 -13.19
CA VAL A 109 -22.87 0.88 -12.69
C VAL A 109 -21.71 0.76 -13.66
N ILE A 110 -21.32 1.88 -14.27
CA ILE A 110 -20.30 1.99 -15.31
C ILE A 110 -19.04 2.54 -14.67
N PHE A 111 -17.90 1.96 -15.02
CA PHE A 111 -16.57 2.38 -14.61
C PHE A 111 -15.86 2.98 -15.81
N TYR A 112 -15.30 4.17 -15.65
CA TYR A 112 -14.43 4.80 -16.64
C TYR A 112 -12.95 4.62 -16.30
N SER A 113 -12.63 4.12 -15.11
CA SER A 113 -11.29 3.76 -14.70
C SER A 113 -11.24 2.52 -13.80
N GLN A 114 -10.04 1.94 -13.71
CA GLN A 114 -9.75 0.88 -12.73
C GLN A 114 -9.96 1.36 -11.28
N LEU A 115 -9.71 2.65 -11.00
CA LEU A 115 -9.92 3.24 -9.69
C LEU A 115 -11.40 3.29 -9.31
N GLY A 116 -12.28 3.67 -10.25
CA GLY A 116 -13.73 3.63 -10.06
C GLY A 116 -14.25 2.22 -9.76
N TYR A 117 -13.69 1.21 -10.45
CA TYR A 117 -13.96 -0.20 -10.16
C TYR A 117 -13.47 -0.64 -8.77
N GLN A 118 -12.24 -0.31 -8.40
CA GLN A 118 -11.67 -0.62 -7.08
C GLN A 118 -12.46 0.05 -5.95
N TYR A 119 -12.87 1.30 -6.14
CA TYR A 119 -13.76 1.99 -5.22
C TYR A 119 -15.09 1.26 -5.08
N PHE A 120 -15.78 0.98 -6.19
CA PHE A 120 -17.10 0.35 -6.16
C PHE A 120 -17.06 -1.04 -5.52
N THR A 121 -16.06 -1.86 -5.85
CA THR A 121 -15.87 -3.18 -5.23
C THR A 121 -15.60 -3.08 -3.73
N SER A 122 -14.86 -2.06 -3.28
CA SER A 122 -14.61 -1.83 -1.85
C SER A 122 -15.89 -1.48 -1.07
N ILE A 123 -16.81 -0.71 -1.67
CA ILE A 123 -18.07 -0.32 -1.01
C ILE A 123 -19.16 -1.39 -1.11
N LEU A 124 -19.12 -2.20 -2.16
CA LEU A 124 -20.09 -3.27 -2.42
C LEU A 124 -19.96 -4.42 -1.41
N ASN A 125 -18.72 -4.82 -1.07
CA ASN A 125 -18.46 -5.94 -0.18
C ASN A 125 -18.62 -5.60 1.33
N GLY A 126 -18.93 -4.34 1.64
CA GLY A 126 -19.13 -3.85 3.01
C GLY A 126 -20.58 -3.45 3.30
N PRO A 127 -20.92 -3.14 4.57
CA PRO A 127 -22.25 -2.64 4.94
C PRO A 127 -22.52 -1.22 4.40
N PHE A 128 -21.50 -0.57 3.84
CA PHE A 128 -21.52 0.84 3.46
C PHE A 128 -22.50 1.15 2.34
N LEU A 129 -22.40 0.46 1.19
CA LEU A 129 -23.29 0.73 0.06
C LEU A 129 -24.76 0.50 0.46
N LYS A 130 -25.02 -0.52 1.28
CA LYS A 130 -26.34 -0.81 1.85
C LYS A 130 -26.86 0.32 2.74
N ALA A 131 -26.04 0.82 3.67
CA ALA A 131 -26.42 1.92 4.54
C ALA A 131 -26.67 3.23 3.78
N CYS A 132 -25.82 3.56 2.79
CA CYS A 132 -25.97 4.76 1.96
C CYS A 132 -27.24 4.70 1.10
N LEU A 133 -27.49 3.57 0.43
CA LEU A 133 -28.71 3.38 -0.36
C LEU A 133 -29.95 3.41 0.53
N GLN A 134 -29.91 2.76 1.70
CA GLN A 134 -31.02 2.80 2.65
C GLN A 134 -31.33 4.23 3.10
N GLY A 135 -30.32 5.01 3.48
CA GLY A 135 -30.49 6.40 3.92
C GLY A 135 -31.01 7.34 2.82
N GLU A 136 -30.50 7.21 1.60
CA GLU A 136 -30.97 8.02 0.46
C GLU A 136 -32.38 7.61 0.00
N LEU A 137 -32.73 6.31 0.08
CA LEU A 137 -34.08 5.82 -0.22
C LEU A 137 -35.10 6.26 0.84
N GLU A 138 -34.72 6.27 2.12
CA GLU A 138 -35.55 6.79 3.21
C GLU A 138 -35.87 8.27 3.03
N ARG A 139 -34.90 9.06 2.56
CA ARG A 139 -35.08 10.48 2.25
C ARG A 139 -36.11 10.74 1.16
N VAL A 140 -36.28 9.82 0.21
CA VAL A 140 -37.28 9.92 -0.85
C VAL A 140 -38.59 9.19 -0.50
N GLY A 141 -38.70 8.61 0.69
CA GLY A 141 -39.93 8.05 1.24
C GLY A 141 -40.01 6.53 1.30
N TYR A 142 -38.95 5.80 0.92
CA TYR A 142 -38.91 4.34 1.02
C TYR A 142 -38.28 3.91 2.34
N LYS A 143 -39.10 3.42 3.27
CA LYS A 143 -38.69 3.10 4.66
C LYS A 143 -38.45 1.61 4.92
N GLU A 144 -38.61 0.78 3.90
CA GLU A 144 -38.44 -0.66 4.05
C GLU A 144 -36.96 -1.03 3.89
N SER A 145 -36.55 -2.14 4.51
CA SER A 145 -35.18 -2.62 4.41
C SER A 145 -34.86 -3.07 2.98
N ILE A 146 -33.66 -2.76 2.51
CA ILE A 146 -33.15 -3.27 1.22
C ILE A 146 -32.14 -4.40 1.40
N ASP A 147 -31.97 -5.19 0.36
CA ASP A 147 -30.84 -6.09 0.18
C ASP A 147 -30.13 -5.83 -1.15
N ILE A 148 -28.82 -6.05 -1.19
CA ILE A 148 -27.97 -5.69 -2.31
C ILE A 148 -27.21 -6.92 -2.79
N SER A 149 -27.29 -7.18 -4.09
CA SER A 149 -26.53 -8.22 -4.76
C SER A 149 -26.04 -7.75 -6.12
N VAL A 150 -25.10 -8.47 -6.71
CA VAL A 150 -24.61 -8.19 -8.08
C VAL A 150 -24.98 -9.35 -8.99
N GLU A 151 -25.49 -9.04 -10.19
CA GLU A 151 -25.87 -10.06 -11.16
C GLU A 151 -24.77 -10.39 -12.18
N LYS A 152 -24.05 -9.37 -12.67
CA LYS A 152 -23.14 -9.54 -13.80
C LYS A 152 -22.06 -8.47 -13.80
N TRP A 153 -20.81 -8.90 -13.96
CA TRP A 153 -19.65 -8.05 -14.20
C TRP A 153 -19.26 -8.14 -15.68
N GLU A 154 -18.93 -6.99 -16.28
CA GLU A 154 -18.40 -6.88 -17.64
C GLU A 154 -17.13 -6.01 -17.54
N LEU A 155 -15.95 -6.64 -17.45
CA LEU A 155 -14.65 -5.99 -17.28
C LEU A 155 -13.75 -6.22 -18.51
N PRO A 156 -12.75 -5.37 -18.82
CA PRO A 156 -11.89 -5.57 -19.95
C PRO A 156 -10.79 -6.59 -19.56
N ASN A 157 -10.75 -7.71 -20.27
CA ASN A 157 -9.80 -8.82 -20.12
C ASN A 157 -9.80 -9.52 -18.74
N LEU A 158 -10.77 -10.40 -18.52
CA LEU A 158 -10.56 -11.61 -17.73
C LEU A 158 -11.00 -12.82 -18.58
N PRO A 159 -10.13 -13.80 -18.87
CA PRO A 159 -10.59 -15.09 -19.37
C PRO A 159 -11.50 -15.72 -18.31
N GLU A 160 -12.56 -16.41 -18.74
CA GLU A 160 -13.43 -17.17 -17.86
C GLU A 160 -12.61 -18.20 -17.06
N GLY A 161 -12.31 -17.87 -15.79
CA GLY A 161 -11.77 -18.79 -14.78
C GLY A 161 -10.47 -18.35 -14.11
N GLY A 162 -10.57 -18.03 -12.81
CA GLY A 162 -9.46 -18.20 -11.84
C GLY A 162 -8.62 -16.96 -11.48
N PRO A 163 -8.05 -16.93 -10.26
CA PRO A 163 -7.53 -15.74 -9.59
C PRO A 163 -6.07 -15.43 -9.96
N GLY A 164 -5.73 -14.14 -9.93
CA GLY A 164 -4.35 -13.65 -9.91
C GLY A 164 -3.97 -12.88 -11.17
N LEU A 165 -3.66 -11.60 -10.99
CA LEU A 165 -2.68 -10.83 -11.77
C LEU A 165 -2.55 -9.43 -11.13
N MET A 166 -1.81 -9.38 -10.02
CA MET A 166 -1.33 -8.14 -9.41
C MET A 166 0.19 -8.21 -9.49
N GLY A 167 0.73 -7.67 -10.57
CA GLY A 167 2.15 -7.79 -10.87
C GLY A 167 2.43 -7.25 -12.25
N MET A 168 2.41 -5.93 -12.38
CA MET A 168 3.12 -5.13 -13.38
C MET A 168 2.46 -3.75 -13.46
N MET A 169 3.09 -2.72 -12.88
CA MET A 169 3.09 -1.39 -13.48
C MET A 169 4.24 -0.57 -12.88
N GLY A 170 5.15 -0.16 -13.74
CA GLY A 170 6.48 0.37 -13.42
C GLY A 170 6.54 1.85 -13.05
N GLU A 171 7.76 2.22 -12.63
CA GLU A 171 8.18 3.46 -11.98
C GLU A 171 7.93 4.77 -12.76
N GLU A 172 7.63 4.73 -14.06
CA GLU A 172 7.54 5.95 -14.90
C GLU A 172 6.26 6.79 -14.71
N ARG A 173 5.19 6.25 -14.11
CA ARG A 173 3.96 7.04 -13.87
C ARG A 173 3.99 7.90 -12.60
N VAL A 174 4.96 7.69 -11.72
CA VAL A 174 5.08 8.44 -10.46
C VAL A 174 5.60 9.86 -10.71
N LEU A 175 6.47 10.05 -11.72
CA LEU A 175 7.01 11.37 -12.06
C LEU A 175 5.99 12.27 -12.77
N GLY A 176 5.07 11.71 -13.55
CA GLY A 176 4.03 12.47 -14.24
C GLY A 176 3.01 13.09 -13.29
N TRP A 177 2.74 12.45 -12.15
CA TRP A 177 1.79 12.95 -11.16
C TRP A 177 2.39 13.99 -10.19
N LEU A 178 3.71 13.95 -10.00
CA LEU A 178 4.45 14.93 -9.16
C LEU A 178 4.62 16.30 -9.86
N ALA A 179 4.55 16.35 -11.20
CA ALA A 179 4.73 17.58 -11.98
C ALA A 179 3.48 18.47 -12.07
N GLU A 180 2.30 17.97 -11.68
CA GLU A 180 1.01 18.68 -11.86
C GLU A 180 0.51 19.44 -10.61
N LEU A 181 1.33 19.56 -9.56
CA LEU A 181 0.99 20.42 -8.42
C LEU A 181 1.56 21.84 -8.61
N PRO A 182 0.73 22.90 -8.51
CA PRO A 182 1.17 24.25 -8.84
C PRO A 182 2.19 24.79 -7.82
N GLU A 183 3.43 24.97 -8.28
CA GLU A 183 4.42 25.83 -7.64
C GLU A 183 4.01 27.30 -7.77
N LYS A 184 3.68 27.92 -6.64
CA LYS A 184 3.81 29.38 -6.51
C LYS A 184 4.32 29.69 -5.11
N VAL A 185 5.25 30.66 -5.08
CA VAL A 185 6.11 31.11 -3.95
C VAL A 185 7.41 30.28 -3.91
N SER A 186 8.56 30.71 -4.45
CA SER A 186 9.12 32.07 -4.47
C SER A 186 10.06 32.30 -5.65
N LEU A 187 9.90 33.46 -6.29
CA LEU A 187 10.93 34.11 -7.09
C LEU A 187 11.98 34.76 -6.15
N LEU A 188 13.22 34.79 -6.65
CA LEU A 188 14.41 35.57 -6.22
C LEU A 188 15.35 34.92 -5.20
N SER A 189 16.38 34.23 -5.70
CA SER A 189 17.77 34.66 -5.44
C SER A 189 18.72 34.07 -6.49
N THR A 190 19.50 34.95 -7.12
CA THR A 190 20.47 34.71 -8.20
C THR A 190 21.90 34.67 -7.67
N THR A 191 22.74 33.73 -8.16
CA THR A 191 24.19 33.84 -8.51
C THR A 191 24.68 32.44 -8.95
N ALA A 192 25.00 32.17 -10.22
CA ALA A 192 26.21 32.49 -10.99
C ALA A 192 27.42 31.54 -10.74
N GLY A 193 27.90 30.90 -11.81
CA GLY A 193 29.16 30.13 -11.95
C GLY A 193 28.92 28.69 -12.46
N ASP A 194 29.05 28.31 -13.74
CA ASP A 194 30.27 28.24 -14.59
C ASP A 194 31.35 27.36 -13.91
N SER A 195 31.86 26.24 -14.41
CA SER A 195 32.22 25.74 -15.76
C SER A 195 32.34 24.19 -15.69
N GLY A 196 32.07 23.38 -16.71
CA GLY A 196 33.07 23.00 -17.74
C GLY A 196 33.00 21.48 -18.07
N ILE A 197 32.65 21.15 -19.31
CA ILE A 197 32.73 19.84 -20.01
C ILE A 197 34.13 19.77 -20.71
N PRO A 198 34.57 18.76 -21.52
CA PRO A 198 34.17 17.35 -21.77
C PRO A 198 35.37 16.38 -21.90
N GLU A 199 35.11 15.08 -22.20
CA GLU A 199 35.57 14.44 -23.45
C GLU A 199 35.05 12.98 -23.62
N ASP A 200 34.23 12.81 -24.66
CA ASP A 200 34.06 11.63 -25.54
C ASP A 200 35.44 11.14 -26.06
N VAL A 201 35.73 9.93 -26.56
CA VAL A 201 35.03 8.94 -27.42
C VAL A 201 35.97 7.71 -27.53
N SER A 202 35.45 6.50 -27.77
CA SER A 202 35.75 5.69 -28.98
C SER A 202 35.42 4.18 -28.83
N SER A 203 34.35 3.83 -29.54
CA SER A 203 33.98 2.58 -30.24
C SER A 203 35.06 1.55 -30.59
N VAL A 204 34.69 0.25 -30.60
CA VAL A 204 34.80 -0.69 -31.75
C VAL A 204 33.82 -1.87 -31.57
N ALA A 205 33.20 -2.27 -32.69
CA ALA A 205 32.19 -3.32 -32.87
C ALA A 205 32.77 -4.75 -33.05
N GLY A 206 31.92 -5.79 -33.05
CA GLY A 206 32.26 -7.07 -33.69
C GLY A 206 31.42 -8.30 -33.34
N VAL A 207 30.45 -8.58 -34.19
CA VAL A 207 29.50 -9.71 -34.28
C VAL A 207 30.10 -11.14 -34.27
N SER A 208 29.45 -12.04 -33.50
CA SER A 208 29.00 -13.44 -33.73
C SER A 208 29.74 -14.42 -34.67
N THR A 209 30.04 -15.63 -34.16
CA THR A 209 29.94 -16.91 -34.87
C THR A 209 29.67 -18.09 -33.91
N VAL A 210 29.10 -19.15 -34.48
CA VAL A 210 28.37 -20.28 -33.90
C VAL A 210 29.21 -21.57 -33.83
N ALA A 211 28.85 -22.41 -32.85
CA ALA A 211 28.97 -23.88 -32.72
C ALA A 211 30.34 -24.59 -32.80
N SER A 212 30.58 -25.46 -31.81
CA SER A 212 30.51 -26.92 -32.01
C SER A 212 30.51 -27.67 -30.67
N TRP A 213 29.63 -28.66 -30.56
CA TRP A 213 29.74 -29.82 -29.68
C TRP A 213 29.98 -31.01 -30.59
N GLU A 214 30.88 -31.91 -30.22
CA GLU A 214 30.80 -33.35 -30.48
C GLU A 214 31.96 -34.05 -29.76
N ASP A 215 31.64 -35.11 -29.02
CA ASP A 215 32.22 -36.44 -29.19
C ASP A 215 31.36 -37.44 -28.37
N VAL A 216 30.62 -38.36 -29.05
CA VAL A 216 30.97 -39.78 -29.33
C VAL A 216 30.52 -40.67 -28.15
N GLU A 217 29.76 -41.76 -28.23
CA GLU A 217 29.28 -42.77 -29.21
C GLU A 217 28.08 -43.47 -28.49
N GLU A 218 27.09 -44.18 -29.06
CA GLU A 218 27.09 -45.27 -30.04
C GLU A 218 25.61 -45.65 -30.40
N GLU A 219 25.46 -46.43 -31.45
CA GLU A 219 24.31 -46.74 -32.33
C GLU A 219 23.23 -47.66 -31.70
N GLU A 220 21.97 -47.79 -32.16
CA GLU A 220 21.51 -48.35 -33.46
C GLU A 220 20.02 -48.03 -33.77
N GLU A 221 19.69 -48.18 -35.06
CA GLU A 221 18.48 -47.82 -35.80
C GLU A 221 17.13 -48.43 -35.39
N ALA A 222 16.04 -47.67 -35.63
CA ALA A 222 14.99 -47.96 -36.64
C ALA A 222 13.77 -47.03 -36.44
N GLY A 223 13.46 -46.14 -37.40
CA GLY A 223 12.28 -45.26 -37.38
C GLY A 223 11.00 -45.93 -37.92
N PRO A 224 9.96 -45.16 -38.32
CA PRO A 224 9.45 -43.90 -37.78
C PRO A 224 7.93 -43.97 -37.47
N SER A 225 7.38 -43.17 -36.56
CA SER A 225 5.95 -42.80 -36.57
C SER A 225 5.62 -41.65 -35.61
N GLN A 226 4.85 -40.70 -36.14
CA GLN A 226 4.30 -39.51 -35.47
C GLN A 226 3.44 -39.86 -34.25
N ALA A 227 3.58 -39.12 -33.14
CA ALA A 227 2.44 -38.64 -32.31
C ALA A 227 2.92 -37.92 -31.02
N ARG A 228 2.30 -36.75 -30.76
CA ARG A 228 2.09 -36.10 -29.44
C ARG A 228 3.30 -35.73 -28.58
N LEU A 229 3.55 -34.42 -28.49
CA LEU A 229 4.23 -33.80 -27.34
C LEU A 229 3.43 -34.08 -26.05
N PRO A 230 4.04 -34.69 -25.01
CA PRO A 230 3.48 -34.69 -23.66
C PRO A 230 3.75 -33.33 -23.00
N GLN A 231 2.68 -32.76 -22.43
CA GLN A 231 2.75 -31.58 -21.57
C GLN A 231 3.66 -31.85 -20.37
N GLN A 232 4.61 -30.93 -20.13
CA GLN A 232 5.47 -30.91 -18.97
C GLN A 232 4.64 -30.47 -17.73
N PRO A 233 4.59 -31.25 -16.64
CA PRO A 233 3.91 -30.82 -15.41
C PRO A 233 4.68 -29.67 -14.73
N PRO A 234 3.99 -28.72 -14.07
CA PRO A 234 4.66 -27.66 -13.31
C PRO A 234 5.50 -28.26 -12.17
N ALA A 235 6.69 -27.68 -11.99
CA ALA A 235 7.68 -28.10 -11.01
C ALA A 235 7.07 -28.26 -9.61
N GLN A 236 7.12 -29.47 -9.07
CA GLN A 236 6.84 -29.73 -7.66
C GLN A 236 7.96 -29.11 -6.82
N VAL A 237 7.59 -28.19 -5.93
CA VAL A 237 8.48 -27.68 -4.88
C VAL A 237 8.88 -28.83 -3.96
N THR A 238 10.17 -29.03 -3.78
CA THR A 238 10.76 -30.15 -3.02
C THR A 238 10.40 -30.07 -1.53
N PRO A 239 10.02 -31.18 -0.85
CA PRO A 239 9.71 -31.22 0.59
C PRO A 239 10.84 -30.77 1.53
N ALA A 240 12.09 -30.74 1.03
CA ALA A 240 13.28 -30.39 1.79
C ALA A 240 13.33 -28.92 2.23
N ALA A 241 12.75 -27.99 1.46
CA ALA A 241 12.74 -26.57 1.81
C ALA A 241 11.82 -26.27 3.01
N GLN A 242 10.67 -26.95 3.08
CA GLN A 242 9.73 -26.82 4.21
C GLN A 242 10.26 -27.46 5.50
N GLN A 243 11.12 -28.48 5.40
CA GLN A 243 11.77 -29.09 6.55
C GLN A 243 12.91 -28.23 7.12
N ALA A 244 13.63 -27.46 6.28
CA ALA A 244 14.62 -26.50 6.75
C ALA A 244 13.99 -25.32 7.50
N GLU A 245 12.80 -24.88 7.09
CA GLU A 245 12.04 -23.80 7.76
C GLU A 245 11.45 -24.19 9.12
N LEU A 246 11.38 -25.50 9.44
CA LEU A 246 10.87 -26.06 10.69
C LEU A 246 11.97 -26.60 11.64
N GLN A 247 13.22 -26.17 11.46
CA GLN A 247 14.30 -26.50 12.40
C GLN A 247 13.94 -26.08 13.84
N GLU A 248 14.35 -26.89 14.82
CA GLU A 248 14.22 -26.55 16.24
C GLU A 248 14.94 -25.24 16.55
N GLY A 249 14.29 -24.36 17.32
CA GLY A 249 14.84 -23.07 17.68
C GLY A 249 13.88 -22.23 18.53
N PRO A 250 14.39 -21.19 19.22
CA PRO A 250 13.58 -20.34 20.11
C PRO A 250 12.36 -19.71 19.42
N LEU A 251 12.45 -19.40 18.13
CA LEU A 251 11.41 -18.72 17.34
C LEU A 251 10.56 -19.70 16.51
N LYS A 252 10.70 -21.02 16.71
CA LYS A 252 9.94 -22.06 16.00
C LYS A 252 8.42 -21.79 16.01
N GLY A 253 7.89 -21.34 17.15
CA GLY A 253 6.46 -21.03 17.29
C GLY A 253 6.02 -19.85 16.40
N LEU A 254 6.86 -18.83 16.24
CA LEU A 254 6.58 -17.69 15.36
C LEU A 254 6.73 -18.08 13.89
N ARG A 255 7.80 -18.80 13.53
CA ARG A 255 7.98 -19.35 12.18
C ARG A 255 6.79 -20.21 11.75
N ALA A 256 6.34 -21.12 12.60
CA ALA A 256 5.21 -22.00 12.31
C ALA A 256 3.90 -21.23 12.00
N LYS A 257 3.67 -20.10 12.66
CA LYS A 257 2.50 -19.22 12.37
C LYS A 257 2.59 -18.57 10.99
N LEU A 258 3.79 -18.30 10.49
CA LEU A 258 4.01 -17.65 9.20
C LEU A 258 4.01 -18.61 8.01
N LEU A 259 4.21 -19.92 8.23
CA LEU A 259 4.27 -20.91 7.14
C LEU A 259 3.01 -20.97 6.27
N GLN A 260 1.84 -20.68 6.85
CA GLN A 260 0.57 -20.62 6.11
C GLN A 260 0.51 -19.42 5.15
N HIS A 261 1.41 -18.45 5.33
CA HIS A 261 1.51 -17.23 4.57
C HIS A 261 2.86 -17.14 3.83
N LYS A 262 3.58 -18.25 3.62
CA LYS A 262 4.94 -18.26 3.04
C LYS A 262 5.09 -17.57 1.67
N ASP A 263 3.99 -17.39 0.94
CA ASP A 263 3.98 -16.72 -0.36
C ASP A 263 3.86 -15.19 -0.23
N SER A 264 3.62 -14.67 0.99
CA SER A 264 3.65 -13.25 1.29
C SER A 264 5.09 -12.71 1.34
N PRO A 265 5.39 -11.57 0.70
CA PRO A 265 6.67 -10.87 0.86
C PRO A 265 6.99 -10.51 2.31
N THR A 266 5.97 -10.09 3.09
CA THR A 266 6.13 -9.75 4.50
C THR A 266 6.47 -10.99 5.32
N ALA A 267 5.76 -12.11 5.10
CA ALA A 267 6.03 -13.35 5.81
C ALA A 267 7.43 -13.91 5.49
N GLN A 268 7.87 -13.82 4.23
CA GLN A 268 9.22 -14.22 3.84
C GLN A 268 10.30 -13.36 4.52
N THR A 269 10.06 -12.05 4.62
CA THR A 269 10.97 -11.12 5.29
C THR A 269 11.09 -11.43 6.78
N GLU A 270 9.96 -11.67 7.46
CA GLU A 270 9.93 -12.08 8.87
C GLU A 270 10.57 -13.45 9.12
N LEU A 271 10.31 -14.44 8.25
CA LEU A 271 10.97 -15.76 8.33
C LEU A 271 12.49 -15.62 8.19
N LYS A 272 12.96 -14.78 7.27
CA LYS A 272 14.39 -14.46 7.12
C LYS A 272 14.93 -13.76 8.38
N ALA A 273 14.18 -12.81 8.93
CA ALA A 273 14.55 -12.13 10.18
C ALA A 273 14.76 -13.14 11.31
N TYR A 274 13.80 -14.04 11.54
CA TYR A 274 13.89 -15.06 12.60
C TYR A 274 15.06 -16.02 12.39
N SER A 275 15.33 -16.41 11.14
CA SER A 275 16.49 -17.24 10.81
C SER A 275 17.82 -16.54 11.14
N CYS A 276 17.96 -15.26 10.79
CA CYS A 276 19.12 -14.45 11.14
C CYS A 276 19.28 -14.31 12.67
N LEU A 277 18.19 -14.04 13.39
CA LEU A 277 18.18 -13.91 14.85
C LEU A 277 18.61 -15.20 15.55
N GLU A 278 18.03 -16.35 15.18
CA GLU A 278 18.37 -17.65 15.78
C GLU A 278 19.81 -18.05 15.47
N LYS A 279 20.28 -17.82 14.23
CA LYS A 279 21.67 -18.06 13.85
C LYS A 279 22.63 -17.18 14.64
N GLY A 280 22.34 -15.89 14.75
CA GLY A 280 23.11 -14.94 15.54
C GLY A 280 23.21 -15.36 17.00
N ALA A 281 22.07 -15.72 17.62
CA ALA A 281 21.99 -16.22 19.00
C ALA A 281 22.85 -17.49 19.21
N ALA A 282 22.80 -18.45 18.27
CA ALA A 282 23.63 -19.64 18.33
C ALA A 282 25.13 -19.33 18.23
N MET A 283 25.51 -18.38 17.38
CA MET A 283 26.93 -18.01 17.18
C MET A 283 27.51 -17.27 18.38
N VAL A 284 26.78 -16.30 18.96
CA VAL A 284 27.23 -15.56 20.15
C VAL A 284 27.36 -16.46 21.39
N THR A 285 26.68 -17.61 21.40
CA THR A 285 26.77 -18.58 22.50
C THR A 285 27.85 -19.64 22.30
N THR A 286 28.24 -19.94 21.05
CA THR A 286 29.17 -21.03 20.70
C THR A 286 30.59 -20.58 20.31
N GLY A 287 30.84 -19.27 20.22
CA GLY A 287 32.20 -18.71 20.04
C GLY A 287 32.40 -17.86 18.78
N GLY A 288 31.41 -17.76 17.89
CA GLY A 288 31.42 -16.88 16.72
C GLY A 288 30.84 -15.51 17.04
N TYR A 289 31.41 -14.81 18.04
CA TYR A 289 30.75 -13.63 18.63
C TYR A 289 30.52 -12.49 17.63
N GLN A 290 31.54 -12.05 16.91
CA GLN A 290 31.45 -10.90 15.99
C GLN A 290 30.45 -11.15 14.87
N GLU A 291 30.62 -12.25 14.12
CA GLU A 291 29.67 -12.66 13.08
C GLU A 291 28.26 -12.90 13.66
N GLY A 292 28.16 -13.37 14.91
CA GLY A 292 26.89 -13.56 15.60
C GLY A 292 26.15 -12.24 15.86
N VAL A 293 26.85 -11.20 16.28
CA VAL A 293 26.28 -9.85 16.46
C VAL A 293 25.79 -9.27 15.14
N GLU A 294 26.53 -9.48 14.05
CA GLU A 294 26.10 -9.04 12.70
C GLU A 294 24.79 -9.71 12.27
N HIS A 295 24.64 -11.02 12.52
CA HIS A 295 23.39 -11.74 12.23
C HIS A 295 22.22 -11.27 13.11
N LEU A 296 22.48 -10.96 14.39
CA LEU A 296 21.46 -10.38 15.27
C LEU A 296 20.99 -9.03 14.72
N LEU A 297 21.91 -8.15 14.32
CA LEU A 297 21.58 -6.84 13.75
C LEU A 297 20.83 -6.95 12.42
N GLU A 298 21.23 -7.88 11.54
CA GLU A 298 20.50 -8.14 10.29
C GLU A 298 19.07 -8.62 10.57
N GLY A 299 18.89 -9.49 11.56
CA GLY A 299 17.58 -9.95 12.00
C GLY A 299 16.70 -8.82 12.58
N ILE A 300 17.27 -7.98 13.44
CA ILE A 300 16.57 -6.81 14.01
C ILE A 300 16.17 -5.82 12.90
N MET A 301 17.05 -5.57 11.94
CA MET A 301 16.75 -4.71 10.79
C MET A 301 15.59 -5.28 9.96
N LEU A 302 15.63 -6.56 9.61
CA LEU A 302 14.60 -7.19 8.78
C LEU A 302 13.23 -7.19 9.47
N ALA A 303 13.21 -7.31 10.80
CA ALA A 303 12.00 -7.20 11.61
C ALA A 303 11.59 -5.75 11.91
N GLU A 304 12.32 -4.76 11.39
CA GLU A 304 12.07 -3.32 11.51
C GLU A 304 11.94 -2.76 12.95
N TYR A 305 12.55 -3.42 13.94
CA TYR A 305 12.49 -2.96 15.33
C TYR A 305 13.52 -1.86 15.60
N VAL A 306 13.06 -0.62 15.84
CA VAL A 306 13.93 0.53 16.15
C VAL A 306 13.85 1.02 17.59
N SER A 307 12.85 0.56 18.38
CA SER A 307 12.68 0.97 19.77
C SER A 307 13.57 0.17 20.73
N PRO A 308 14.07 0.77 21.83
CA PRO A 308 14.87 0.03 22.82
C PRO A 308 14.11 -1.17 23.38
N ASP A 309 12.84 -0.98 23.73
CA ASP A 309 11.99 -2.04 24.30
C ASP A 309 11.81 -3.20 23.30
N GLY A 310 11.70 -2.91 22.00
CA GLY A 310 11.61 -3.92 20.96
C GLY A 310 12.90 -4.73 20.82
N VAL A 311 14.04 -4.05 20.79
CA VAL A 311 15.36 -4.68 20.73
C VAL A 311 15.60 -5.55 21.98
N ASP A 312 15.29 -5.02 23.16
CA ASP A 312 15.40 -5.75 24.43
C ASP A 312 14.50 -6.99 24.46
N THR A 313 13.27 -6.85 23.96
CA THR A 313 12.32 -7.97 23.86
C THR A 313 12.89 -9.07 22.97
N ILE A 314 13.39 -8.73 21.78
CA ILE A 314 13.99 -9.70 20.85
C ILE A 314 15.16 -10.45 21.49
N LEU A 315 16.08 -9.71 22.13
CA LEU A 315 17.31 -10.29 22.63
C LEU A 315 17.07 -11.13 23.90
N TYR A 316 16.21 -10.68 24.80
CA TYR A 316 16.20 -11.18 26.18
C TYR A 316 14.89 -11.82 26.63
N ASP A 317 13.77 -11.58 25.94
CA ASP A 317 12.49 -12.14 26.37
C ASP A 317 12.44 -13.66 26.18
N GLN A 318 11.74 -14.35 27.08
CA GLN A 318 11.60 -15.81 27.05
C GLN A 318 10.82 -16.33 25.84
N SER A 319 9.94 -15.52 25.28
CA SER A 319 9.22 -15.85 24.04
C SER A 319 10.02 -15.56 22.77
N TRP A 320 11.23 -14.99 22.91
CA TRP A 320 12.16 -14.66 21.83
C TRP A 320 13.48 -15.43 21.97
N LEU A 321 14.63 -14.74 21.92
CA LEU A 321 15.94 -15.41 21.88
C LEU A 321 16.42 -15.87 23.26
N HIS A 322 15.90 -15.30 24.35
CA HIS A 322 16.28 -15.63 25.72
C HIS A 322 17.81 -15.60 25.94
N LEU A 323 18.51 -14.59 25.40
CA LEU A 323 19.94 -14.45 25.66
C LEU A 323 20.19 -14.10 27.12
N ASP A 324 21.28 -14.62 27.69
CA ASP A 324 21.74 -14.17 29.00
C ASP A 324 22.29 -12.74 28.87
N ARG A 325 21.53 -11.77 29.40
CA ARG A 325 21.85 -10.34 29.32
C ARG A 325 23.22 -10.01 29.92
N ALA A 326 23.58 -10.61 31.05
CA ALA A 326 24.85 -10.30 31.71
C ALA A 326 26.03 -10.82 30.88
N LYS A 327 25.92 -12.05 30.39
CA LYS A 327 26.93 -12.68 29.53
C LYS A 327 27.06 -11.95 28.18
N PHE A 328 25.95 -11.59 27.54
CA PHE A 328 25.97 -10.86 26.27
C PHE A 328 26.65 -9.50 26.44
N ASN A 329 26.26 -8.72 27.45
CA ASN A 329 26.88 -7.41 27.72
C ASN A 329 28.37 -7.52 28.07
N GLN A 330 28.78 -8.56 28.81
CA GLN A 330 30.18 -8.83 29.11
C GLN A 330 30.98 -9.12 27.83
N LEU A 331 30.42 -9.93 26.91
CA LEU A 331 31.07 -10.25 25.64
C LEU A 331 31.17 -9.00 24.75
N THR A 332 30.12 -8.19 24.62
CA THR A 332 30.17 -6.91 23.90
C THR A 332 31.26 -6.01 24.45
N SER A 333 31.33 -5.87 25.77
CA SER A 333 32.33 -5.02 26.43
C SER A 333 33.75 -5.55 26.21
N THR A 334 33.95 -6.87 26.23
CA THR A 334 35.24 -7.49 25.98
C THR A 334 35.68 -7.27 24.52
N GLN A 335 34.76 -7.38 23.57
CA GLN A 335 35.04 -7.15 22.17
C GLN A 335 35.41 -5.67 21.92
N LEU A 336 34.67 -4.73 22.50
CA LEU A 336 34.96 -3.30 22.39
C LEU A 336 36.26 -2.88 23.09
N GLN A 337 36.73 -3.63 24.09
CA GLN A 337 38.06 -3.41 24.67
C GLN A 337 39.19 -3.85 23.72
N ALA A 338 38.95 -4.89 22.93
CA ALA A 338 39.92 -5.39 21.94
C ALA A 338 39.89 -4.57 20.64
N ASP A 339 38.70 -4.16 20.21
CA ASP A 339 38.43 -3.38 19.01
C ASP A 339 37.40 -2.29 19.31
N PRO A 340 37.85 -1.09 19.73
CA PRO A 340 36.97 0.02 20.11
C PRO A 340 36.06 0.52 18.98
N ASP A 341 36.47 0.32 17.73
CA ASP A 341 35.77 0.82 16.54
C ASP A 341 34.90 -0.28 15.88
N SER A 342 34.64 -1.38 16.60
CA SER A 342 33.79 -2.48 16.13
C SER A 342 32.33 -2.01 15.94
N THR A 343 31.98 -1.61 14.72
CA THR A 343 30.66 -1.06 14.39
C THR A 343 29.48 -1.97 14.71
N PRO A 344 29.54 -3.31 14.57
CA PRO A 344 28.44 -4.18 15.02
C PRO A 344 28.25 -4.13 16.54
N CYS A 345 29.34 -4.14 17.31
CA CYS A 345 29.28 -4.11 18.78
C CYS A 345 28.80 -2.75 19.30
N LEU A 346 29.27 -1.66 18.69
CA LEU A 346 28.80 -0.31 19.02
C LEU A 346 27.32 -0.14 18.67
N LEU A 347 26.88 -0.61 17.49
CA LEU A 347 25.48 -0.51 17.08
C LEU A 347 24.55 -1.28 18.01
N ILE A 348 24.84 -2.56 18.29
CA ILE A 348 23.96 -3.36 19.16
C ILE A 348 23.90 -2.77 20.57
N GLN A 349 24.98 -2.17 21.07
CA GLN A 349 24.99 -1.47 22.35
C GLN A 349 24.14 -0.19 22.29
N ALA A 350 24.31 0.62 21.24
CA ALA A 350 23.56 1.86 21.05
C ALA A 350 22.05 1.62 20.96
N LEU A 351 21.62 0.58 20.23
CA LEU A 351 20.20 0.25 20.07
C LEU A 351 19.49 -0.14 21.37
N GLN A 352 20.24 -0.74 22.32
CA GLN A 352 19.75 -1.13 23.65
C GLN A 352 19.70 0.02 24.65
N LEU A 353 20.32 1.17 24.37
CA LEU A 353 20.23 2.32 25.26
C LEU A 353 18.78 2.82 25.33
N PRO A 354 18.31 3.28 26.50
CA PRO A 354 16.98 3.85 26.62
C PRO A 354 16.86 5.12 25.77
N ASN A 355 15.64 5.44 25.32
CA ASN A 355 15.38 6.66 24.56
C ASN A 355 15.93 7.90 25.31
N GLY A 356 16.72 8.72 24.62
CA GLY A 356 17.34 9.91 25.19
C GLY A 356 18.58 10.35 24.43
N HIS A 357 19.19 11.44 24.88
CA HIS A 357 20.38 12.02 24.25
C HIS A 357 21.57 11.07 24.21
N SER A 358 21.75 10.20 25.22
CA SER A 358 22.84 9.21 25.22
C SER A 358 22.68 8.18 24.10
N ARG A 359 21.45 7.71 23.84
CA ARG A 359 21.15 6.83 22.72
C ARG A 359 21.38 7.53 21.39
N GLN A 360 20.92 8.77 21.26
CA GLN A 360 21.13 9.59 20.08
C GLN A 360 22.62 9.72 19.75
N GLN A 361 23.43 10.17 20.73
CA GLN A 361 24.88 10.32 20.58
C GLN A 361 25.59 9.01 20.21
N ALA A 362 25.15 7.89 20.79
CA ALA A 362 25.73 6.59 20.48
C ALA A 362 25.40 6.15 19.04
N ILE A 363 24.17 6.37 18.57
CA ILE A 363 23.80 6.05 17.18
C ILE A 363 24.52 6.98 16.19
N ASP A 364 24.58 8.29 16.48
CA ASP A 364 25.33 9.27 15.66
C ASP A 364 26.81 8.86 15.53
N HIS A 365 27.44 8.49 16.65
CA HIS A 365 28.83 8.04 16.66
C HIS A 365 29.07 6.78 15.79
N VAL A 366 28.14 5.82 15.84
CA VAL A 366 28.22 4.63 14.98
C VAL A 366 28.11 5.01 13.50
N ILE A 367 27.16 5.89 13.16
CA ILE A 367 26.99 6.37 11.78
C ILE A 367 28.28 7.05 11.29
N ASP A 368 28.90 7.90 12.10
CA ASP A 368 30.15 8.58 11.75
C ASP A 368 31.28 7.58 11.42
N ILE A 369 31.46 6.54 12.25
CA ILE A 369 32.47 5.50 12.02
C ILE A 369 32.16 4.73 10.73
N VAL A 370 30.91 4.30 10.55
CA VAL A 370 30.49 3.55 9.36
C VAL A 370 30.70 4.37 8.08
N LEU A 371 30.39 5.66 8.10
CA LEU A 371 30.62 6.56 6.97
C LEU A 371 32.11 6.80 6.71
N GLN A 372 32.93 6.86 7.78
CA GLN A 372 34.38 7.01 7.66
C GLN A 372 35.03 5.77 7.02
N HIS A 373 34.56 4.57 7.36
CA HIS A 373 35.02 3.32 6.78
C HIS A 373 34.44 3.06 5.37
N GLY A 374 33.24 3.58 5.08
CA GLY A 374 32.59 3.44 3.78
C GLY A 374 32.09 2.02 3.51
N GLU A 375 32.00 1.63 2.23
CA GLU A 375 31.42 0.34 1.80
C GLU A 375 32.14 -0.91 2.32
N THR A 376 33.36 -0.77 2.83
CA THR A 376 34.11 -1.88 3.43
C THR A 376 33.65 -2.19 4.86
N ASP A 377 32.91 -1.29 5.50
CA ASP A 377 32.35 -1.52 6.83
C ASP A 377 31.21 -2.55 6.77
N PRO A 378 31.20 -3.58 7.65
CA PRO A 378 30.17 -4.61 7.63
C PRO A 378 28.75 -4.03 7.86
N MET A 379 28.65 -2.87 8.53
CA MET A 379 27.39 -2.22 8.85
C MET A 379 26.97 -1.14 7.83
N TYR A 380 27.76 -0.86 6.79
CA TYR A 380 27.42 0.13 5.76
C TYR A 380 26.06 -0.17 5.09
N LYS A 381 25.76 -1.45 4.86
CA LYS A 381 24.46 -1.91 4.33
C LYS A 381 23.26 -1.58 5.23
N LEU A 382 23.50 -1.24 6.51
CA LEU A 382 22.48 -0.94 7.51
C LEU A 382 22.28 0.57 7.74
N LEU A 383 22.97 1.46 6.99
CA LEU A 383 22.88 2.91 7.20
C LEU A 383 21.44 3.44 7.20
N ALA A 384 20.60 2.96 6.28
CA ALA A 384 19.19 3.36 6.24
C ALA A 384 18.45 3.01 7.55
N TYR A 385 18.73 1.84 8.13
CA TYR A 385 18.17 1.43 9.41
C TYR A 385 18.72 2.25 10.58
N MET A 386 20.02 2.57 10.60
CA MET A 386 20.62 3.41 11.64
C MET A 386 20.01 4.81 11.67
N TYR A 387 19.88 5.44 10.49
CA TYR A 387 19.20 6.74 10.38
C TYR A 387 17.73 6.68 10.76
N CYS A 388 17.05 5.57 10.47
CA CYS A 388 15.68 5.33 10.92
C CYS A 388 15.60 5.25 12.46
N ALA A 389 16.49 4.49 13.10
CA ALA A 389 16.57 4.40 14.56
C ALA A 389 16.95 5.73 15.22
N LEU A 390 17.83 6.51 14.58
CA LEU A 390 18.19 7.87 15.00
C LEU A 390 16.95 8.79 14.95
N GLY A 391 16.23 8.81 13.82
CA GLY A 391 15.03 9.62 13.64
C GLY A 391 13.95 9.30 14.67
N TYR A 392 13.70 8.00 14.91
CA TYR A 392 12.79 7.55 15.97
C TYR A 392 13.24 8.04 17.35
N THR A 393 14.53 7.91 17.67
CA THR A 393 15.09 8.36 18.95
C THR A 393 14.94 9.86 19.15
N ILE A 394 15.23 10.66 18.12
CA ILE A 394 15.09 12.12 18.13
C ILE A 394 13.62 12.51 18.34
N GLN A 395 12.69 11.86 17.61
CA GLN A 395 11.26 12.14 17.71
C GLN A 395 10.76 11.93 19.14
N VAL A 396 11.10 10.79 19.75
CA VAL A 396 10.68 10.46 21.13
C VAL A 396 11.36 11.37 22.16
N THR A 397 12.64 11.69 21.97
CA THR A 397 13.43 12.48 22.93
C THR A 397 13.07 13.96 22.91
N THR A 398 13.02 14.56 21.72
CA THR A 398 12.90 16.02 21.57
C THR A 398 11.46 16.47 21.35
N ARG A 399 10.61 15.57 20.80
CA ARG A 399 9.27 15.91 20.28
C ARG A 399 9.29 17.03 19.24
N GLN A 400 10.43 17.21 18.57
CA GLN A 400 10.58 18.16 17.48
C GLN A 400 10.57 17.38 16.16
N PRO A 401 9.63 17.66 15.24
CA PRO A 401 9.50 16.86 14.03
C PRO A 401 10.62 17.15 13.01
N ALA A 402 11.13 18.37 12.93
CA ALA A 402 12.15 18.76 11.95
C ALA A 402 13.44 17.93 12.01
N PRO A 403 14.13 17.77 13.17
CA PRO A 403 15.35 16.95 13.23
C PRO A 403 15.07 15.46 13.00
N ALA A 404 13.90 14.95 13.41
CA ALA A 404 13.51 13.57 13.14
C ALA A 404 13.27 13.34 11.64
N LEU A 405 12.55 14.24 10.97
CA LEU A 405 12.32 14.21 9.53
C LEU A 405 13.63 14.28 8.74
N SER A 406 14.62 15.05 9.21
CA SER A 406 15.95 15.09 8.60
C SER A 406 16.63 13.73 8.65
N ALA A 407 16.59 13.04 9.80
CA ALA A 407 17.16 11.70 9.92
C ALA A 407 16.40 10.67 9.07
N PHE A 408 15.07 10.72 9.02
CA PHE A 408 14.31 9.84 8.13
C PHE A 408 14.58 10.12 6.64
N ALA A 409 14.78 11.38 6.26
CA ALA A 409 15.19 11.72 4.90
C ALA A 409 16.55 11.10 4.56
N SER A 410 17.54 11.17 5.47
CA SER A 410 18.82 10.46 5.29
C SER A 410 18.64 8.95 5.15
N ALA A 411 17.75 8.33 5.94
CA ALA A 411 17.42 6.91 5.78
C ALA A 411 16.91 6.59 4.37
N LEU A 412 16.00 7.42 3.85
CA LEU A 412 15.42 7.27 2.51
C LEU A 412 16.41 7.58 1.37
N MET A 413 17.40 8.44 1.60
CA MET A 413 18.51 8.65 0.65
C MET A 413 19.36 7.38 0.50
N HIS A 414 19.60 6.64 1.59
CA HIS A 414 20.32 5.37 1.53
C HIS A 414 19.46 4.21 1.01
N LYS A 415 18.16 4.20 1.31
CA LYS A 415 17.21 3.20 0.81
C LYS A 415 15.81 3.80 0.67
N SER A 416 15.47 4.22 -0.55
CA SER A 416 14.19 4.89 -0.85
C SER A 416 12.95 4.05 -0.52
N GLY A 417 13.05 2.73 -0.65
CA GLY A 417 12.00 1.78 -0.29
C GLY A 417 12.04 1.29 1.16
N HIS A 418 12.72 1.97 2.08
CA HIS A 418 12.74 1.56 3.50
C HIS A 418 11.38 1.80 4.17
N LEU A 419 10.60 0.74 4.34
CA LEU A 419 9.18 0.82 4.75
C LEU A 419 9.01 1.46 6.14
N HIS A 420 9.80 1.07 7.13
CA HIS A 420 9.74 1.72 8.45
C HIS A 420 10.00 3.24 8.40
N ALA A 421 11.02 3.68 7.65
CA ALA A 421 11.35 5.09 7.52
C ALA A 421 10.23 5.86 6.80
N LEU A 422 9.63 5.29 5.75
CA LEU A 422 8.46 5.88 5.08
C LEU A 422 7.29 6.07 6.05
N PHE A 423 6.98 5.04 6.84
CA PHE A 423 5.90 5.08 7.82
C PHE A 423 6.15 6.13 8.91
N LEU A 424 7.34 6.14 9.51
CA LEU A 424 7.71 7.12 10.55
C LEU A 424 7.81 8.55 10.01
N THR A 425 8.21 8.74 8.75
CA THR A 425 8.16 10.06 8.10
C THR A 425 6.72 10.55 8.03
N ALA A 426 5.79 9.67 7.62
CA ALA A 426 4.36 10.00 7.54
C ALA A 426 3.77 10.35 8.91
N GLU A 427 4.07 9.56 9.95
CA GLU A 427 3.67 9.85 11.34
C GLU A 427 4.24 11.19 11.82
N CYS A 428 5.54 11.43 11.61
CA CYS A 428 6.19 12.67 12.02
C CYS A 428 5.63 13.91 11.29
N SER A 429 5.25 13.76 10.02
CA SER A 429 4.59 14.82 9.25
C SER A 429 3.21 15.21 9.78
N MET A 430 2.55 14.36 10.58
CA MET A 430 1.26 14.72 11.21
C MET A 430 1.39 15.93 12.12
N ASP A 431 2.56 16.11 12.75
CA ASP A 431 2.84 17.25 13.64
C ASP A 431 3.28 18.51 12.89
N VAL A 432 3.51 18.41 11.58
CA VAL A 432 3.99 19.52 10.73
C VAL A 432 2.90 20.01 9.79
N SER A 433 2.26 19.10 9.05
CA SER A 433 1.34 19.44 7.97
C SER A 433 0.42 18.26 7.62
N VAL A 434 -0.88 18.42 7.86
CA VAL A 434 -1.90 17.40 7.54
C VAL A 434 -1.86 17.00 6.05
N PRO A 435 -1.82 17.92 5.07
CA PRO A 435 -1.71 17.53 3.66
C PRO A 435 -0.42 16.75 3.34
N GLN A 436 0.70 17.08 3.98
CA GLN A 436 1.95 16.35 3.78
C GLN A 436 1.89 14.95 4.38
N ALA A 437 1.36 14.81 5.60
CA ALA A 437 1.15 13.51 6.24
C ALA A 437 0.26 12.60 5.39
N ILE A 438 -0.84 13.15 4.84
CA ILE A 438 -1.72 12.41 3.92
C ILE A 438 -0.93 11.88 2.72
N ARG A 439 -0.15 12.74 2.03
CA ARG A 439 0.65 12.30 0.87
C ARG A 439 1.64 11.20 1.24
N GLN A 440 2.30 11.32 2.39
CA GLN A 440 3.29 10.33 2.84
C GLN A 440 2.66 9.01 3.26
N PHE A 441 1.49 9.02 3.91
CA PHE A 441 0.76 7.77 4.20
C PHE A 441 0.27 7.09 2.92
N HIS A 442 -0.19 7.85 1.92
CA HIS A 442 -0.48 7.27 0.61
C HIS A 442 0.75 6.65 -0.02
N HIS A 443 1.88 7.37 -0.04
CA HIS A 443 3.13 6.84 -0.56
C HIS A 443 3.53 5.53 0.14
N TYR A 444 3.49 5.49 1.48
CA TYR A 444 3.75 4.28 2.26
C TYR A 444 2.82 3.12 1.87
N ILE A 445 1.50 3.35 1.78
CA ILE A 445 0.53 2.30 1.40
C ILE A 445 0.78 1.76 -0.01
N HIS A 446 1.27 2.61 -0.93
CA HIS A 446 1.57 2.19 -2.30
C HIS A 446 2.88 1.40 -2.40
N THR A 447 3.81 1.63 -1.48
CA THR A 447 5.13 0.95 -1.45
C THR A 447 5.11 -0.32 -0.62
N ALA A 448 4.36 -0.34 0.48
CA ALA A 448 4.33 -1.47 1.41
C ALA A 448 3.50 -2.65 0.86
N PRO A 449 3.92 -3.91 1.11
CA PRO A 449 3.04 -5.06 0.91
C PRO A 449 1.73 -4.90 1.69
N THR A 450 0.62 -5.35 1.12
CA THR A 450 -0.73 -5.13 1.70
C THR A 450 -0.94 -5.75 3.08
N ASP A 451 -0.10 -6.71 3.46
CA ASP A 451 -0.15 -7.43 4.73
C ASP A 451 0.93 -6.99 5.74
N HIS A 452 1.67 -5.93 5.42
CA HIS A 452 2.58 -5.28 6.34
C HIS A 452 1.82 -4.67 7.52
N ASP A 453 2.40 -4.76 8.71
CA ASP A 453 1.77 -4.36 9.97
C ASP A 453 1.39 -2.86 10.07
N GLY A 454 2.11 -1.99 9.36
CA GLY A 454 1.86 -0.56 9.31
C GLY A 454 0.75 -0.13 8.34
N VAL A 455 0.38 -0.96 7.35
CA VAL A 455 -0.70 -0.65 6.38
C VAL A 455 -2.04 -0.36 7.06
N PRO A 456 -2.56 -1.21 7.97
CA PRO A 456 -3.82 -0.90 8.65
C PRO A 456 -3.71 0.37 9.50
N ARG A 457 -2.54 0.63 10.13
CA ARG A 457 -2.30 1.85 10.91
C ARG A 457 -2.35 3.09 10.03
N ALA A 458 -1.68 3.06 8.87
CA ALA A 458 -1.68 4.15 7.90
C ALA A 458 -3.10 4.49 7.42
N HIS A 459 -3.93 3.49 7.16
CA HIS A 459 -5.33 3.71 6.82
C HIS A 459 -6.13 4.36 7.97
N TYR A 460 -5.97 3.92 9.22
CA TYR A 460 -6.62 4.58 10.36
C TYR A 460 -6.12 6.02 10.60
N PHE A 461 -4.85 6.31 10.33
CA PHE A 461 -4.34 7.68 10.35
C PHE A 461 -4.96 8.53 9.25
N LEU A 462 -5.09 8.02 8.03
CA LEU A 462 -5.75 8.72 6.93
C LEU A 462 -7.22 9.06 7.24
N VAL A 463 -7.96 8.15 7.89
CA VAL A 463 -9.31 8.44 8.42
C VAL A 463 -9.29 9.68 9.31
N THR A 464 -8.38 9.69 10.27
CA THR A 464 -8.25 10.79 11.24
C THR A 464 -7.82 12.09 10.57
N LEU A 465 -6.88 12.04 9.62
CA LEU A 465 -6.34 13.21 8.93
C LEU A 465 -7.37 13.83 7.97
N TYR A 466 -8.11 13.02 7.21
CA TYR A 466 -9.21 13.53 6.40
C TYR A 466 -10.36 14.06 7.26
N GLY A 467 -10.60 13.47 8.44
CA GLY A 467 -11.56 13.98 9.42
C GLY A 467 -11.22 15.34 10.02
N GLN A 468 -9.95 15.76 9.96
CA GLN A 468 -9.50 17.11 10.36
C GLN A 468 -9.72 18.14 9.25
N GLN A 469 -10.01 17.69 8.03
CA GLN A 469 -10.35 18.55 6.89
C GLN A 469 -11.87 18.73 6.80
N ASP A 470 -12.37 19.33 5.71
CA ASP A 470 -13.81 19.46 5.50
C ASP A 470 -14.45 18.07 5.34
N LEU A 471 -15.16 17.63 6.39
CA LEU A 471 -15.86 16.34 6.43
C LEU A 471 -16.81 16.16 5.25
N SER A 472 -17.46 17.22 4.78
CA SER A 472 -18.41 17.13 3.66
C SER A 472 -17.71 16.81 2.34
N VAL A 473 -16.47 17.27 2.17
CA VAL A 473 -15.65 17.03 0.98
C VAL A 473 -14.96 15.67 1.04
N HIS A 474 -14.51 15.24 2.22
CA HIS A 474 -13.67 14.04 2.36
C HIS A 474 -14.39 12.81 2.90
N ARG A 475 -15.71 12.88 3.13
CA ARG A 475 -16.53 11.78 3.66
C ARG A 475 -16.23 10.42 3.01
N ASP A 476 -16.19 10.38 1.69
CA ASP A 476 -15.97 9.12 0.97
C ASP A 476 -14.53 8.60 1.11
N ARG A 477 -13.53 9.49 1.25
CA ARG A 477 -12.13 9.10 1.50
C ARG A 477 -11.98 8.55 2.91
N ILE A 478 -12.63 9.18 3.88
CA ILE A 478 -12.71 8.70 5.28
C ILE A 478 -13.28 7.29 5.30
N LEU A 479 -14.43 7.07 4.67
CA LEU A 479 -15.10 5.77 4.68
C LEU A 479 -14.31 4.70 3.92
N HIS A 480 -13.73 5.04 2.78
CA HIS A 480 -12.83 4.15 2.05
C HIS A 480 -11.67 3.70 2.93
N HIS A 481 -10.94 4.62 3.54
CA HIS A 481 -9.80 4.27 4.39
C HIS A 481 -10.21 3.53 5.66
N TYR A 482 -11.37 3.83 6.24
CA TYR A 482 -11.87 3.09 7.40
C TYR A 482 -12.15 1.62 7.05
N ASN A 483 -12.79 1.36 5.91
CA ASN A 483 -13.02 0.00 5.42
C ASN A 483 -11.72 -0.72 5.10
N MET A 484 -10.78 -0.05 4.43
CA MET A 484 -9.46 -0.62 4.11
C MET A 484 -8.66 -0.92 5.38
N ALA A 485 -8.73 -0.07 6.41
CA ALA A 485 -8.09 -0.31 7.70
C ALA A 485 -8.64 -1.59 8.36
N GLN A 486 -9.96 -1.76 8.39
CA GLN A 486 -10.59 -2.97 8.94
C GLN A 486 -10.25 -4.23 8.15
N GLN A 487 -10.22 -4.13 6.82
CA GLN A 487 -9.88 -5.27 5.96
C GLN A 487 -8.42 -5.70 6.16
N THR A 488 -7.48 -4.75 6.12
CA THR A 488 -6.05 -5.03 6.28
C THR A 488 -5.71 -5.50 7.70
N ASP A 489 -6.37 -4.97 8.73
CA ASP A 489 -6.19 -5.42 10.12
C ASP A 489 -6.73 -6.85 10.34
N ARG A 490 -7.80 -7.24 9.65
CA ARG A 490 -8.31 -8.63 9.66
C ARG A 490 -7.40 -9.59 8.90
N ASN A 491 -6.75 -9.12 7.84
CA ASN A 491 -5.87 -9.92 6.97
C ASN A 491 -4.41 -9.92 7.43
N ARG A 492 -4.09 -9.26 8.55
CA ARG A 492 -2.71 -9.17 9.07
C ARG A 492 -2.11 -10.54 9.34
N LEU A 493 -0.78 -10.62 9.26
CA LEU A 493 -0.07 -11.84 9.64
C LEU A 493 -0.24 -12.16 11.14
N PRO A 494 -0.32 -13.44 11.52
CA PRO A 494 -0.64 -13.88 12.89
C PRO A 494 0.46 -13.58 13.94
N VAL A 495 1.63 -13.13 13.50
CA VAL A 495 2.73 -12.70 14.40
C VAL A 495 2.59 -11.23 14.82
N PHE A 496 1.84 -10.43 14.07
CA PHE A 496 1.66 -9.01 14.39
C PHE A 496 0.48 -8.79 15.34
N PRO A 497 0.66 -7.91 16.35
CA PRO A 497 -0.43 -7.53 17.23
C PRO A 497 -1.52 -6.78 16.43
N PRO A 498 -2.79 -6.83 16.89
CA PRO A 498 -3.83 -5.98 16.32
C PRO A 498 -3.48 -4.51 16.47
N VAL A 499 -4.04 -3.66 15.60
CA VAL A 499 -3.89 -2.21 15.74
C VAL A 499 -4.40 -1.76 17.12
N SER A 500 -3.68 -0.81 17.73
CA SER A 500 -3.99 -0.30 19.05
C SER A 500 -5.43 0.25 19.14
N SER A 501 -6.10 -0.04 20.25
CA SER A 501 -7.49 0.40 20.48
C SER A 501 -7.64 1.92 20.35
N TRP A 502 -6.69 2.70 20.88
CA TRP A 502 -6.73 4.16 20.80
C TRP A 502 -6.84 4.68 19.36
N LEU A 503 -6.15 4.05 18.41
CA LEU A 503 -6.14 4.47 17.01
C LEU A 503 -7.46 4.07 16.33
N THR A 504 -7.89 2.82 16.56
CA THR A 504 -9.17 2.33 16.01
C THR A 504 -10.38 3.10 16.55
N GLU A 505 -10.36 3.47 17.84
CA GLU A 505 -11.41 4.27 18.48
C GLU A 505 -11.42 5.70 17.98
N ARG A 506 -10.24 6.32 17.80
CA ARG A 506 -10.13 7.66 17.23
C ARG A 506 -10.71 7.70 15.82
N ALA A 507 -10.34 6.74 14.98
CA ALA A 507 -10.87 6.64 13.63
C ALA A 507 -12.37 6.34 13.57
N ARG A 508 -12.91 5.56 14.52
CA ARG A 508 -14.36 5.27 14.62
C ARG A 508 -15.20 6.50 14.99
N ARG A 509 -14.62 7.47 15.71
CA ARG A 509 -15.33 8.68 16.16
C ARG A 509 -15.50 9.73 15.06
N VAL A 510 -14.60 9.73 14.08
CA VAL A 510 -14.69 10.53 12.85
C VAL A 510 -15.82 9.97 12.00
#